data_AF-A0A1E3T3C6-F1
#
_entry.id   AF-A0A1E3T3C6-F1
#
_cell.length_a   1.000
_cell.length_b   1.000
_cell.length_c   1.000
_cell.angle_alpha   90.00
_cell.angle_beta   90.00
_cell.angle_gamma   90.00
#
_symmetry.space_group_name_H-M   'P 1'
#
loop_
_entity.id
_entity.type
_entity.pdbx_description
1 polymer ?
#
loop_
_entity_poly.entity_id
_entity_poly.type
_entity_poly.pdbx_seq_one_letter_code
_entity_poly.pdbx_strand_id
1 'polypeptide(L)'
;MKRRQLKPAENGSGATRAPGLLHRIRYAAAFARRPADRNADAAIDTVPAIEEQLQALQPACSAQRASTGISCGAPAMAVVEVHAVDECDETGLSPDGDLVETLCQACLATVQTAMAAYVSHRREMASRYGTPPACTTCGRPTQYLRSVFAVRLIGPEGLAP
;
A
#
# COMPACT_ATOMS: atom_id res chain seq x y z
N MET A 1 57.27 -20.77 -15.72
CA MET A 1 56.47 -20.78 -16.97
C MET A 1 55.63 -22.05 -17.05
N LYS A 2 54.30 -21.91 -17.03
CA LYS A 2 53.33 -22.75 -17.79
C LYS A 2 51.94 -22.13 -17.61
N ARG A 3 51.51 -21.38 -18.64
CA ARG A 3 50.17 -20.82 -18.80
C ARG A 3 49.18 -21.96 -19.01
N ARG A 4 48.06 -21.97 -18.28
CA ARG A 4 46.85 -22.68 -18.72
C ARG A 4 45.87 -21.65 -19.29
N GLN A 5 45.49 -21.90 -20.53
CA GLN A 5 44.66 -21.06 -21.36
C GLN A 5 43.18 -21.21 -20.97
N LEU A 6 42.45 -20.10 -21.01
CA LEU A 6 40.99 -20.07 -21.05
C LEU A 6 40.46 -20.84 -22.27
N LYS A 7 39.31 -21.50 -22.11
CA LYS A 7 38.27 -21.50 -23.15
C LYS A 7 36.91 -21.12 -22.54
N PRO A 8 36.07 -20.37 -23.26
CA PRO A 8 34.76 -19.93 -22.80
C PRO A 8 33.69 -20.98 -23.09
N ALA A 9 32.76 -21.16 -22.16
CA ALA A 9 31.51 -21.87 -22.43
C ALA A 9 30.43 -20.82 -22.70
N GLU A 10 30.15 -20.60 -23.97
CA GLU A 10 28.91 -19.98 -24.44
C GLU A 10 27.83 -21.08 -24.47
N ASN A 11 26.65 -20.76 -23.92
CA ASN A 11 25.30 -21.09 -24.40
C ASN A 11 24.34 -21.29 -23.24
N GLY A 12 23.29 -20.46 -23.21
CA GLY A 12 22.15 -20.67 -22.30
C GLY A 12 21.35 -19.42 -22.00
N SER A 13 20.74 -18.85 -23.04
CA SER A 13 19.68 -17.85 -22.95
C SER A 13 18.62 -18.24 -21.91
N GLY A 14 18.31 -17.31 -21.00
CA GLY A 14 17.28 -17.50 -19.98
C GLY A 14 17.17 -16.28 -19.09
N ALA A 15 16.66 -15.17 -19.66
CA ALA A 15 16.19 -14.04 -18.88
C ALA A 15 15.07 -14.50 -17.94
N THR A 16 15.35 -14.64 -16.66
CA THR A 16 14.33 -14.61 -15.60
C THR A 16 14.53 -13.34 -14.81
N ARG A 17 14.10 -12.23 -15.42
CA ARG A 17 13.55 -11.11 -14.65
C ARG A 17 12.53 -11.72 -13.69
N ALA A 18 12.73 -11.52 -12.40
CA ALA A 18 11.67 -11.75 -11.43
C ALA A 18 10.43 -10.98 -11.92
N PRO A 19 9.29 -11.63 -12.14
CA PRO A 19 8.07 -10.91 -12.49
C PRO A 19 7.66 -10.10 -11.26
N GLY A 20 7.64 -8.78 -11.43
CA GLY A 20 7.13 -7.81 -10.47
C GLY A 20 5.76 -8.23 -9.93
N LEU A 21 5.60 -8.03 -8.63
CA LEU A 21 4.49 -8.51 -7.83
C LEU A 21 3.27 -7.59 -7.92
N LEU A 22 3.04 -6.94 -9.06
CA LEU A 22 1.93 -6.04 -9.27
C LEU A 22 1.33 -6.25 -10.66
N HIS A 23 0.36 -7.15 -10.75
CA HIS A 23 -0.63 -7.03 -11.82
C HIS A 23 -2.03 -7.44 -11.35
N ARG A 24 -2.98 -6.54 -11.65
CA ARG A 24 -4.39 -6.78 -12.09
C ARG A 24 -5.40 -6.58 -10.93
N ILE A 25 -6.49 -5.81 -11.02
CA ILE A 25 -7.59 -5.80 -12.02
C ILE A 25 -8.45 -4.50 -11.92
N ARG A 26 -8.66 -3.86 -13.10
CA ARG A 26 -9.84 -3.26 -13.78
C ARG A 26 -10.97 -2.41 -13.11
N TYR A 27 -11.24 -1.30 -13.83
CA TYR A 27 -12.47 -0.53 -14.12
C TYR A 27 -13.87 -1.12 -13.77
N ALA A 28 -14.77 -0.28 -13.23
CA ALA A 28 -15.87 0.40 -13.97
C ALA A 28 -16.94 0.99 -13.02
N ALA A 29 -17.33 2.25 -13.22
CA ALA A 29 -18.72 2.74 -13.14
C ALA A 29 -18.78 4.28 -13.33
N ALA A 30 -18.66 4.74 -14.58
CA ALA A 30 -19.09 6.09 -14.93
C ALA A 30 -20.61 6.05 -15.18
N PHE A 31 -21.40 6.21 -14.12
CA PHE A 31 -22.83 6.50 -14.28
C PHE A 31 -23.01 7.96 -14.63
N ALA A 32 -23.42 8.22 -15.87
CA ALA A 32 -24.00 9.48 -16.28
C ALA A 32 -25.36 9.68 -15.59
N ARG A 33 -25.54 10.80 -14.88
CA ARG A 33 -26.83 11.47 -14.73
C ARG A 33 -26.63 12.99 -14.66
N ARG A 34 -26.95 13.68 -15.75
CA ARG A 34 -27.47 15.06 -15.66
C ARG A 34 -28.95 14.98 -15.33
N PRO A 35 -29.43 15.86 -14.44
CA PRO A 35 -30.66 16.58 -14.72
C PRO A 35 -30.46 18.09 -14.57
N ALA A 36 -31.29 18.81 -15.33
CA ALA A 36 -31.38 20.25 -15.36
C ALA A 36 -32.37 20.77 -14.29
N ASP A 37 -32.01 21.95 -13.79
CA ASP A 37 -32.84 23.11 -13.43
C ASP A 37 -33.77 23.13 -12.19
N ARG A 38 -33.57 24.25 -11.49
CA ARG A 38 -34.39 25.06 -10.57
C ARG A 38 -34.54 24.80 -9.06
N ASN A 39 -34.26 25.93 -8.40
CA ASN A 39 -34.71 26.47 -7.12
C ASN A 39 -33.81 26.25 -5.90
N ALA A 40 -33.07 27.32 -5.61
CA ALA A 40 -32.37 27.58 -4.37
C ALA A 40 -33.36 27.71 -3.21
N ASP A 41 -33.12 26.95 -2.16
CA ASP A 41 -33.13 27.52 -0.82
C ASP A 41 -31.98 26.91 -0.03
N ALA A 42 -31.16 27.79 0.55
CA ALA A 42 -29.82 27.49 1.01
C ALA A 42 -29.83 26.73 2.33
N ALA A 43 -29.87 25.40 2.27
CA ALA A 43 -29.10 24.60 3.20
C ALA A 43 -27.69 24.53 2.62
N ILE A 44 -26.72 25.14 3.31
CA ILE A 44 -25.31 24.80 3.04
C ILE A 44 -25.23 23.31 3.37
N ASP A 45 -25.27 22.49 2.33
CA ASP A 45 -25.09 21.05 2.38
C ASP A 45 -23.66 20.85 2.90
N THR A 46 -23.52 20.78 4.22
CA THR A 46 -22.25 20.51 4.87
C THR A 46 -21.86 19.12 4.44
N VAL A 47 -20.97 19.07 3.44
CA VAL A 47 -20.35 17.82 2.98
C VAL A 47 -19.85 17.11 4.23
N PRO A 48 -20.39 15.92 4.55
CA PRO A 48 -20.02 15.22 5.77
C PRO A 48 -18.51 14.99 5.79
N ALA A 49 -17.92 14.98 6.99
CA ALA A 49 -16.48 14.69 7.11
C ALA A 49 -16.17 13.34 6.43
N ILE A 50 -14.94 13.19 5.91
CA ILE A 50 -14.55 11.96 5.18
C ILE A 50 -14.78 10.72 6.06
N GLU A 51 -14.57 10.84 7.35
CA GLU A 51 -14.81 9.82 8.36
C GLU A 51 -16.30 9.45 8.47
N GLU A 52 -17.20 10.44 8.48
CA GLU A 52 -18.65 10.22 8.52
C GLU A 52 -19.13 9.52 7.25
N GLN A 53 -18.57 9.89 6.09
CA GLN A 53 -18.87 9.23 4.82
C GLN A 53 -18.37 7.77 4.82
N LEU A 54 -17.13 7.53 5.26
CA LEU A 54 -16.58 6.18 5.37
C LEU A 54 -17.38 5.31 6.35
N GLN A 55 -17.83 5.88 7.46
CA GLN A 55 -18.65 5.17 8.44
C GLN A 55 -20.03 4.81 7.86
N ALA A 56 -20.65 5.69 7.10
CA ALA A 56 -21.92 5.42 6.41
C ALA A 56 -21.77 4.37 5.29
N LEU A 57 -20.62 4.35 4.61
CA LEU A 57 -20.35 3.41 3.52
C LEU A 57 -20.05 1.97 3.99
N GLN A 58 -19.67 1.80 5.27
CA GLN A 58 -19.27 0.50 5.85
C GLN A 58 -18.34 -0.30 4.92
N PRO A 59 -17.15 0.23 4.58
CA PRO A 59 -16.27 -0.39 3.61
C PRO A 59 -15.91 -1.82 4.02
N ALA A 60 -15.79 -2.70 3.02
CA ALA A 60 -15.29 -4.04 3.23
C ALA A 60 -13.76 -4.06 3.28
N CYS A 61 -13.21 -5.07 3.94
CA CYS A 61 -11.79 -5.34 4.00
C CYS A 61 -11.26 -5.73 2.60
N SER A 62 -10.32 -4.94 2.08
CA SER A 62 -9.71 -5.13 0.76
C SER A 62 -8.60 -6.16 0.74
N ALA A 63 -8.10 -6.59 1.91
CA ALA A 63 -6.99 -7.52 2.02
C ALA A 63 -7.24 -8.80 1.22
N GLN A 64 -6.27 -9.17 0.38
CA GLN A 64 -6.30 -10.43 -0.36
C GLN A 64 -5.43 -11.47 0.34
N ARG A 65 -5.94 -12.69 0.49
CA ARG A 65 -5.11 -13.80 0.98
C ARG A 65 -4.14 -14.20 -0.12
N ALA A 66 -2.84 -14.07 0.13
CA ALA A 66 -1.79 -14.47 -0.80
C ALA A 66 -1.90 -15.94 -1.26
N SER A 67 -2.45 -16.83 -0.43
CA SER A 67 -2.60 -18.25 -0.75
C SER A 67 -3.78 -18.60 -1.65
N THR A 68 -4.80 -17.75 -1.74
CA THR A 68 -6.03 -18.06 -2.49
C THR A 68 -6.45 -16.97 -3.47
N GLY A 69 -5.87 -15.77 -3.38
CA GLY A 69 -6.30 -14.59 -4.14
C GLY A 69 -7.71 -14.09 -3.78
N ILE A 70 -8.33 -14.64 -2.72
CA ILE A 70 -9.67 -14.26 -2.29
C ILE A 70 -9.58 -13.06 -1.35
N SER A 71 -10.37 -12.03 -1.63
CA SER A 71 -10.54 -10.87 -0.76
C SER A 71 -11.20 -11.24 0.56
N CYS A 72 -10.76 -10.65 1.66
CA CYS A 72 -11.27 -10.91 3.00
C CYS A 72 -12.77 -10.57 3.12
N GLY A 73 -13.18 -9.38 2.67
CA GLY A 73 -14.59 -8.99 2.62
C GLY A 73 -15.27 -8.72 3.97
N ALA A 74 -14.62 -8.99 5.10
CA ALA A 74 -15.13 -8.63 6.43
C ALA A 74 -15.27 -7.10 6.58
N PRO A 75 -16.13 -6.57 7.47
CA PRO A 75 -16.22 -5.13 7.69
C PRO A 75 -14.87 -4.52 8.03
N ALA A 76 -14.48 -3.46 7.31
CA ALA A 76 -13.27 -2.71 7.59
C ALA A 76 -13.50 -1.75 8.76
N MET A 77 -12.44 -1.53 9.51
CA MET A 77 -12.41 -0.62 10.66
C MET A 77 -11.20 0.31 10.65
N ALA A 78 -10.35 0.21 9.63
CA ALA A 78 -9.23 1.09 9.42
C ALA A 78 -8.96 1.32 7.94
N VAL A 79 -8.53 2.52 7.60
CA VAL A 79 -7.80 2.83 6.37
C VAL A 79 -6.31 2.78 6.72
N VAL A 80 -5.52 2.06 5.93
CA VAL A 80 -4.08 2.01 6.09
C VAL A 80 -3.40 2.54 4.84
N GLU A 81 -2.27 3.20 5.06
CA GLU A 81 -1.40 3.70 4.00
C GLU A 81 -0.06 2.98 4.17
N VAL A 82 0.34 2.21 3.15
CA VAL A 82 1.58 1.42 3.15
C VAL A 82 2.47 1.93 2.04
N HIS A 83 3.68 2.36 2.38
CA HIS A 83 4.62 2.83 1.37
C HIS A 83 5.08 1.67 0.47
N ALA A 84 4.94 1.84 -0.84
CA ALA A 84 5.46 0.89 -1.82
C ALA A 84 6.98 1.06 -1.93
N VAL A 85 7.71 0.56 -0.93
CA VAL A 85 9.16 0.72 -0.84
C VAL A 85 9.83 0.19 -2.12
N ASP A 86 10.72 0.99 -2.70
CA ASP A 86 11.48 0.73 -3.92
C ASP A 86 10.65 0.63 -5.21
N GLU A 87 9.34 0.85 -5.13
CA GLU A 87 8.38 0.82 -6.24
C GLU A 87 7.34 1.95 -6.09
N CYS A 88 7.74 3.07 -5.45
CA CYS A 88 6.79 4.11 -5.06
C CYS A 88 6.39 5.06 -6.19
N ASP A 89 6.91 4.85 -7.39
CA ASP A 89 6.59 5.54 -8.64
C ASP A 89 5.64 4.73 -9.54
N GLU A 90 5.20 3.56 -9.08
CA GLU A 90 4.28 2.72 -9.83
C GLU A 90 2.88 3.33 -9.96
N THR A 91 2.23 3.01 -11.08
CA THR A 91 0.88 3.50 -11.36
C THR A 91 -0.14 2.90 -10.39
N GLY A 92 -1.08 3.71 -9.91
CA GLY A 92 -2.14 3.27 -9.00
C GLY A 92 -1.82 3.46 -7.51
N LEU A 93 -0.68 4.06 -7.19
CA LEU A 93 -0.34 4.53 -5.84
C LEU A 93 -0.86 5.95 -5.60
N SER A 94 -0.87 6.37 -4.33
CA SER A 94 -1.06 7.77 -3.95
C SER A 94 0.07 8.65 -4.51
N PRO A 95 -0.10 9.99 -4.54
CA PRO A 95 0.97 10.91 -4.91
C PRO A 95 2.24 10.78 -4.05
N ASP A 96 2.08 10.31 -2.82
CA ASP A 96 3.18 10.06 -1.89
C ASP A 96 3.84 8.68 -2.10
N GLY A 97 3.32 7.87 -3.03
CA GLY A 97 3.81 6.53 -3.35
C GLY A 97 3.33 5.47 -2.37
N ASP A 98 2.13 5.67 -1.78
CA ASP A 98 1.54 4.77 -0.81
C ASP A 98 0.37 3.97 -1.42
N LEU A 99 0.29 2.70 -1.06
CA LEU A 99 -0.88 1.85 -1.28
C LEU A 99 -1.90 2.12 -0.16
N VAL A 100 -3.14 2.43 -0.55
CA VAL A 100 -4.23 2.68 0.40
C VAL A 100 -5.14 1.45 0.44
N GLU A 101 -5.31 0.86 1.63
CA GLU A 101 -6.18 -0.31 1.85
C GLU A 101 -7.18 -0.08 2.98
N THR A 102 -8.32 -0.77 2.93
CA THR A 102 -9.30 -0.84 4.02
C THR A 102 -9.18 -2.18 4.71
N LEU A 103 -8.93 -2.22 6.01
CA LEU A 103 -8.66 -3.46 6.75
C LEU A 103 -9.64 -3.69 7.90
N CYS A 104 -10.03 -4.95 8.09
CA CYS A 104 -10.66 -5.42 9.33
C CYS A 104 -9.62 -5.62 10.44
N GLN A 105 -10.05 -5.80 11.70
CA GLN A 105 -9.14 -5.96 12.85
C GLN A 105 -8.06 -7.02 12.64
N ALA A 106 -8.45 -8.19 12.14
CA ALA A 106 -7.54 -9.32 12.00
C ALA A 106 -6.48 -9.09 10.91
N CYS A 107 -6.90 -8.53 9.77
CA CYS A 107 -5.98 -8.18 8.69
C CYS A 107 -5.06 -7.02 9.11
N LEU A 108 -5.60 -6.01 9.80
CA LEU A 108 -4.81 -4.92 10.36
C LEU A 108 -3.71 -5.43 11.30
N ALA A 109 -4.04 -6.29 12.26
CA ALA A 109 -3.06 -6.86 13.19
C ALA A 109 -1.97 -7.68 12.47
N THR A 110 -2.36 -8.40 11.41
CA THR A 110 -1.42 -9.17 10.58
C THR A 110 -0.45 -8.23 9.86
N VAL A 111 -0.96 -7.18 9.20
CA VAL A 111 -0.14 -6.21 8.48
C VAL A 111 0.76 -5.44 9.44
N GLN A 112 0.25 -5.00 10.59
CA GLN A 112 1.05 -4.35 11.64
C GLN A 112 2.23 -5.21 12.09
N THR A 113 1.99 -6.50 12.33
CA THR A 113 3.04 -7.45 12.72
C THR A 113 4.09 -7.60 11.62
N ALA A 114 3.65 -7.73 10.36
CA ALA A 114 4.55 -7.83 9.21
C ALA A 114 5.40 -6.56 9.03
N MET A 115 4.79 -5.37 9.15
CA MET A 115 5.48 -4.09 9.02
C MET A 115 6.47 -3.85 10.17
N ALA A 116 6.11 -4.24 11.40
CA ALA A 116 7.04 -4.19 12.53
C ALA A 116 8.26 -5.09 12.31
N ALA A 117 8.05 -6.31 11.80
CA ALA A 117 9.13 -7.23 11.46
C ALA A 117 10.03 -6.66 10.33
N TYR A 118 9.42 -6.13 9.27
CA TYR A 118 10.12 -5.45 8.18
C TYR A 118 11.02 -4.32 8.69
N VAL A 119 10.46 -3.38 9.45
CA VAL A 119 11.22 -2.23 9.99
C VAL A 119 12.33 -2.67 10.92
N SER A 120 12.09 -3.69 11.75
CA SER A 120 13.10 -4.25 12.64
C SER A 120 14.26 -4.84 11.87
N HIS A 121 13.97 -5.61 10.80
CA HIS A 121 14.99 -6.14 9.91
C HIS A 121 15.80 -5.02 9.21
N ARG A 122 15.13 -3.98 8.71
CA ARG A 122 15.80 -2.82 8.10
C ARG A 122 16.72 -2.11 9.10
N ARG A 123 16.28 -1.89 10.35
CA ARG A 123 17.12 -1.33 11.42
C ARG A 123 18.35 -2.18 11.71
N GLU A 124 18.17 -3.50 11.79
CA GLU A 124 19.27 -4.42 12.02
C GLU A 124 20.30 -4.34 10.89
N MET A 125 19.86 -4.32 9.63
CA MET A 125 20.77 -4.14 8.48
C MET A 125 21.50 -2.79 8.55
N ALA A 126 20.81 -1.71 8.94
CA ALA A 126 21.44 -0.41 9.14
C ALA A 126 22.56 -0.47 10.18
N SER A 127 22.34 -1.16 11.30
CA SER A 127 23.34 -1.30 12.37
C SER A 127 24.57 -2.12 11.94
N ARG A 128 24.39 -3.11 11.05
CA ARG A 128 25.47 -3.98 10.58
C ARG A 128 26.34 -3.32 9.50
N TYR A 129 25.71 -2.58 8.58
CA TYR A 129 26.38 -2.06 7.39
C TYR A 129 26.59 -0.54 7.40
N GLY A 130 26.15 0.15 8.46
CA GLY A 130 26.39 1.58 8.65
C GLY A 130 25.65 2.50 7.68
N THR A 131 24.73 1.96 6.87
CA THR A 131 23.95 2.73 5.89
C THR A 131 22.47 2.74 6.29
N PRO A 132 21.85 3.90 6.53
CA PRO A 132 20.42 3.99 6.81
C PRO A 132 19.61 3.50 5.60
N PRO A 133 18.74 2.49 5.74
CA PRO A 133 17.96 2.00 4.63
C PRO A 133 16.84 2.98 4.27
N ALA A 134 16.75 3.30 2.99
CA ALA A 134 15.75 4.18 2.41
C ALA A 134 15.12 3.54 1.17
N CYS A 135 13.97 4.04 0.75
CA CYS A 135 13.38 3.78 -0.55
C CYS A 135 14.34 4.32 -1.63
N THR A 136 14.71 3.48 -2.58
CA THR A 136 15.61 3.82 -3.68
C THR A 136 14.98 4.76 -4.70
N THR A 137 13.65 4.80 -4.77
CA THR A 137 12.90 5.70 -5.65
C THR A 137 12.81 7.13 -5.10
N CYS A 138 12.30 7.30 -3.87
CA CYS A 138 12.03 8.64 -3.30
C CYS A 138 12.92 9.04 -2.11
N GLY A 139 13.79 8.15 -1.64
CA GLY A 139 14.65 8.41 -0.48
C GLY A 139 13.96 8.33 0.88
N ARG A 140 12.66 7.96 0.93
CA ARG A 140 11.91 7.86 2.18
C ARG A 140 12.58 6.86 3.15
N PRO A 141 12.84 7.21 4.42
CA PRO A 141 13.45 6.28 5.37
C PRO A 141 12.59 5.03 5.61
N THR A 142 13.20 3.85 5.60
CA THR A 142 12.48 2.57 5.76
C THR A 142 12.72 1.90 7.12
N GLN A 143 13.54 2.53 7.96
CA GLN A 143 13.86 2.08 9.32
C GLN A 143 12.86 2.58 10.39
N TYR A 144 11.77 3.26 10.01
CA TYR A 144 10.76 3.73 10.96
C TYR A 144 9.37 3.33 10.50
N LEU A 145 8.56 2.78 11.40
CA LEU A 145 7.20 2.33 11.09
C LEU A 145 6.36 3.47 10.53
N ARG A 146 6.36 4.64 11.18
CA ARG A 146 5.67 5.85 10.72
C ARG A 146 6.06 6.32 9.33
N SER A 147 7.22 5.89 8.81
CA SER A 147 7.69 6.27 7.48
C SER A 147 7.24 5.29 6.40
N VAL A 148 6.75 4.11 6.76
CA VAL A 148 6.32 3.09 5.77
C VAL A 148 4.90 2.62 5.99
N PHE A 149 4.28 2.98 7.11
CA PHE A 149 2.99 2.48 7.53
C PHE A 149 2.25 3.50 8.40
N ALA A 150 1.05 3.89 7.98
CA ALA A 150 0.13 4.70 8.74
C ALA A 150 -1.25 4.04 8.83
N VAL A 151 -1.97 4.29 9.93
CA VAL A 151 -3.29 3.72 10.21
C VAL A 151 -4.21 4.82 10.67
N ARG A 152 -5.40 4.88 10.07
CA ARG A 152 -6.51 5.74 10.46
C ARG A 152 -7.74 4.87 10.74
N LEU A 153 -8.24 4.88 11.97
CA LEU A 153 -9.42 4.10 12.34
C LEU A 153 -10.70 4.69 11.72
N ILE A 154 -11.64 3.82 11.37
CA ILE A 154 -12.96 4.16 10.84
C ILE A 154 -13.95 3.99 12.01
N GLY A 155 -14.37 5.10 12.63
CA GLY A 155 -15.32 5.10 13.74
C GLY A 155 -15.01 6.14 14.83
N PRO A 156 -15.84 6.21 15.89
CA PRO A 156 -15.79 7.27 16.90
C PRO A 156 -14.51 7.29 17.76
N GLU A 157 -13.65 6.27 17.67
CA GLU A 157 -12.35 6.22 18.35
C GLU A 157 -11.22 6.96 17.61
N GLY A 158 -11.47 7.51 16.41
CA GLY A 158 -10.53 8.37 15.68
C GLY A 158 -10.37 9.79 16.27
N LEU A 159 -10.98 10.06 17.43
CA LEU A 159 -11.10 11.38 18.09
C LEU A 159 -10.09 11.60 19.23
N ALA A 160 -8.94 10.93 19.24
CA ALA A 160 -7.89 11.22 20.22
C ALA A 160 -6.76 12.07 19.59
N PRO A 161 -6.51 13.30 20.10
CA PRO A 161 -5.43 14.18 19.64
C PRO A 161 -4.03 13.67 19.99
#